data_AF-A0A1W9S0J5-F1
#
_entry.id   AF-A0A1W9S0J5-F1
#
_cell.length_a   1.000
_cell.length_b   1.000
_cell.length_c   1.000
_cell.angle_alpha   90.00
_cell.angle_beta   90.00
_cell.angle_gamma   90.00
#
_symmetry.space_group_name_H-M   'P 1'
#
loop_
_entity.id
_entity.type
_entity.pdbx_description
1 polymer ?
#
loop_
_entity_poly.entity_id
_entity_poly.type
_entity_poly.pdbx_seq_one_letter_code
_entity_poly.pdbx_strand_id
1 'polypeptide(L)'
;MMTLKNGSVLLILFVSFSFLFIGCGEEGGEGLVSGTITAPDGETPVAGATVTITDEGGQLGVVLLERSTQSQSDGTYSFSDIPDGEYTVMADKGHFHGEITIEVTNGNVQGDTDVEVDIDPTKVAVVPGIFDDIGAILTDMGIGFTTIYDSDLVDWDIVSSFYVIFLNCGSDTSYAENEDVQENLRNFVKGGGSIYASDWEYLYIEYTWPDAIDFYGNDLSDPYIGSEQHVDADILDSELSDYMGKSVVEIYYNLGSWIVIDAVGEGTTTHIQGDIETDEGPMEDKPLLVSFADEDGSVVYTTFHNETQLTEDAENILKYFVFEL
;
A
#
# COMPACT_ATOMS: atom_id res chain seq x y z
N MET A 1 -4.31 -51.39 -98.97
CA MET A 1 -5.07 -50.17 -99.33
C MET A 1 -6.02 -49.88 -98.17
N MET A 2 -6.15 -48.61 -97.79
CA MET A 2 -6.80 -48.03 -96.57
C MET A 2 -5.85 -47.86 -95.37
N THR A 3 -5.11 -46.75 -95.27
CA THR A 3 -5.44 -45.43 -94.65
C THR A 3 -5.39 -45.42 -93.12
N LEU A 4 -4.28 -44.92 -92.59
CA LEU A 4 -4.14 -44.39 -91.22
C LEU A 4 -4.96 -43.10 -91.08
N LYS A 5 -5.77 -43.00 -90.02
CA LYS A 5 -6.33 -41.75 -89.52
C LYS A 5 -5.60 -41.37 -88.23
N ASN A 6 -4.94 -40.21 -88.25
CA ASN A 6 -4.38 -39.56 -87.06
C ASN A 6 -5.52 -39.09 -86.14
N GLY A 7 -5.56 -39.59 -84.91
CA GLY A 7 -6.35 -39.03 -83.82
C GLY A 7 -5.43 -38.37 -82.81
N SER A 8 -5.49 -37.05 -82.71
CA SER A 8 -4.76 -36.25 -81.73
C SER A 8 -5.29 -36.56 -80.32
N VAL A 9 -4.40 -36.99 -79.42
CA VAL A 9 -4.71 -37.16 -77.98
C VAL A 9 -4.51 -35.81 -77.31
N LEU A 10 -5.61 -35.22 -76.83
CA LEU A 10 -5.61 -34.01 -75.99
C LEU A 10 -5.34 -34.43 -74.54
N LEU A 11 -4.15 -34.12 -74.02
CA LEU A 11 -3.77 -34.34 -72.63
C LEU A 11 -4.37 -33.21 -71.78
N ILE A 12 -5.48 -33.47 -71.09
CA ILE A 12 -6.06 -32.53 -70.11
C ILE A 12 -5.32 -32.73 -68.79
N LEU A 13 -4.49 -31.75 -68.43
CA LEU A 13 -3.80 -31.68 -67.14
C LEU A 13 -4.84 -31.31 -66.05
N PHE A 14 -5.25 -32.28 -65.23
CA PHE A 14 -6.02 -32.00 -64.02
C PHE A 14 -5.05 -31.47 -62.95
N VAL A 15 -4.98 -30.14 -62.80
CA VAL A 15 -4.36 -29.53 -61.62
C VAL A 15 -5.36 -29.68 -60.48
N SER A 16 -5.17 -30.65 -59.59
CA SER A 16 -5.93 -30.69 -58.33
C SER A 16 -5.42 -29.53 -57.47
N PHE A 17 -6.23 -28.48 -57.39
CA PHE A 17 -6.05 -27.44 -56.39
C PHE A 17 -6.42 -28.06 -55.03
N SER A 18 -5.43 -28.61 -54.33
CA SER A 18 -5.57 -28.86 -52.90
C SER A 18 -5.71 -27.50 -52.25
N PHE A 19 -6.96 -27.11 -51.97
CA PHE A 19 -7.22 -26.06 -51.00
C PHE A 19 -6.64 -26.56 -49.67
N LEU A 20 -5.48 -26.04 -49.30
CA LEU A 20 -5.15 -25.92 -47.90
C LEU A 20 -6.31 -25.11 -47.30
N PHE A 21 -7.16 -25.77 -46.53
CA PHE A 21 -7.86 -25.07 -45.48
C PHE A 21 -6.75 -24.57 -44.56
N ILE A 22 -6.33 -23.32 -44.77
CA ILE A 22 -5.85 -22.51 -43.65
C ILE A 22 -7.07 -22.47 -42.75
N GLY A 23 -7.07 -23.35 -41.74
CA GLY A 23 -7.98 -23.19 -40.64
C GLY A 23 -7.82 -21.75 -40.20
N CYS A 24 -8.88 -20.96 -40.35
CA CYS A 24 -9.04 -19.76 -39.57
C CYS A 24 -8.75 -20.22 -38.13
N GLY A 25 -7.71 -19.67 -37.50
CA GLY A 25 -7.45 -19.98 -36.10
C GLY A 25 -8.75 -19.80 -35.35
N GLU A 26 -9.03 -20.68 -34.39
CA GLU A 26 -9.95 -20.30 -33.32
C GLU A 26 -9.58 -18.87 -32.93
N GLU A 27 -10.52 -17.94 -33.03
CA GLU A 27 -10.41 -16.68 -32.31
C GLU A 27 -10.29 -17.11 -30.85
N GLY A 28 -9.05 -17.21 -30.37
CA GLY A 28 -8.75 -17.54 -28.98
C GLY A 28 -9.55 -16.56 -28.15
N GLY A 29 -10.38 -17.08 -27.25
CA GLY A 29 -11.28 -16.25 -26.47
C GLY A 29 -10.44 -15.22 -25.71
N GLU A 30 -10.69 -13.95 -25.96
CA GLU A 30 -10.12 -12.86 -25.18
C GLU A 30 -10.83 -12.86 -23.80
N GLY A 31 -10.10 -13.22 -22.75
CA GLY A 31 -10.59 -13.33 -21.38
C GLY A 31 -10.56 -12.00 -20.64
N LEU A 32 -11.48 -11.85 -19.68
CA LEU A 32 -11.48 -10.80 -18.67
C LEU A 32 -10.89 -11.40 -17.38
N VAL A 33 -9.72 -10.92 -16.97
CA VAL A 33 -9.15 -11.23 -15.66
C VAL A 33 -9.54 -10.12 -14.71
N SER A 34 -10.18 -10.45 -13.60
CA SER A 34 -10.58 -9.46 -12.58
C SER A 34 -10.63 -10.13 -11.23
N GLY A 35 -10.17 -9.44 -10.20
CA GLY A 35 -10.20 -9.89 -8.81
C GLY A 35 -10.02 -8.71 -7.87
N THR A 36 -9.65 -9.00 -6.64
CA THR A 36 -9.44 -8.03 -5.56
C THR A 36 -8.03 -8.18 -4.99
N ILE A 37 -7.42 -7.05 -4.63
CA ILE A 37 -6.19 -7.02 -3.84
C ILE A 37 -6.57 -6.81 -2.38
N THR A 38 -6.12 -7.71 -1.50
CA THR A 38 -6.46 -7.68 -0.07
C THR A 38 -5.22 -7.80 0.79
N ALA A 39 -5.36 -7.42 2.07
CA ALA A 39 -4.41 -7.78 3.11
C ALA A 39 -4.38 -9.31 3.35
N PRO A 40 -3.43 -9.82 4.15
CA PRO A 40 -3.35 -11.26 4.47
C PRO A 40 -4.56 -11.83 5.23
N ASP A 41 -5.46 -10.99 5.74
CA ASP A 41 -6.74 -11.41 6.32
C ASP A 41 -7.76 -11.88 5.25
N GLY A 42 -7.52 -11.59 3.97
CA GLY A 42 -8.42 -11.87 2.85
C GLY A 42 -9.67 -10.99 2.81
N GLU A 43 -9.77 -9.96 3.67
CA GLU A 43 -10.96 -9.13 3.85
C GLU A 43 -10.67 -7.63 3.66
N THR A 44 -9.55 -7.12 4.18
CA THR A 44 -9.21 -5.70 4.11
C THR A 44 -8.73 -5.35 2.70
N PRO A 45 -9.42 -4.47 1.95
CA PRO A 45 -9.01 -4.13 0.58
C PRO A 45 -7.76 -3.25 0.57
N VAL A 46 -6.90 -3.46 -0.43
CA VAL A 46 -5.69 -2.66 -0.65
C VAL A 46 -5.88 -1.78 -1.88
N ALA A 47 -6.09 -0.49 -1.62
CA ALA A 47 -6.28 0.52 -2.65
C ALA A 47 -4.97 0.97 -3.29
N GLY A 48 -5.01 1.27 -4.60
CA GLY A 48 -3.85 1.83 -5.30
C GLY A 48 -2.66 0.89 -5.47
N ALA A 49 -2.82 -0.40 -5.22
CA ALA A 49 -1.78 -1.40 -5.49
C ALA A 49 -1.51 -1.46 -6.99
N THR A 50 -0.24 -1.47 -7.39
CA THR A 50 0.15 -1.71 -8.78
C THR A 50 -0.02 -3.19 -9.07
N VAL A 51 -0.97 -3.53 -9.95
CA VAL A 51 -1.22 -4.91 -10.38
C VAL A 51 -0.62 -5.11 -11.75
N THR A 52 0.20 -6.15 -11.91
CA THR A 52 0.84 -6.51 -13.18
C THR A 52 0.47 -7.93 -13.56
N ILE A 53 0.08 -8.14 -14.82
CA ILE A 53 -0.13 -9.48 -15.40
C ILE A 53 0.93 -9.75 -16.46
N THR A 54 1.61 -10.89 -16.32
CA THR A 54 2.74 -11.29 -17.17
C THR A 54 2.52 -12.71 -17.66
N ASP A 55 2.78 -12.99 -18.94
CA ASP A 55 2.77 -14.38 -19.42
C ASP A 55 4.00 -15.17 -18.95
N GLU A 56 3.86 -16.49 -18.78
CA GLU A 56 4.96 -17.37 -18.36
C GLU A 56 6.02 -17.60 -19.48
N GLY A 57 5.96 -16.83 -20.58
CA GLY A 57 6.89 -16.89 -21.70
C GLY A 57 6.90 -18.19 -22.52
N GLY A 58 5.96 -19.10 -22.23
CA GLY A 58 5.83 -20.41 -22.85
C GLY A 58 7.12 -21.24 -22.80
N GLN A 59 7.22 -22.27 -23.65
CA GLN A 59 8.37 -23.19 -23.62
C GLN A 59 9.73 -22.56 -24.02
N LEU A 60 9.72 -21.32 -24.52
CA LEU A 60 10.92 -20.57 -24.88
C LEU A 60 11.36 -19.57 -23.79
N GLY A 61 10.57 -19.39 -22.74
CA GLY A 61 10.86 -18.47 -21.62
C GLY A 61 10.97 -17.01 -22.04
N VAL A 62 10.25 -16.60 -23.09
CA VAL A 62 10.24 -15.22 -23.58
C VAL A 62 8.91 -14.59 -23.24
N VAL A 63 8.88 -13.64 -22.31
CA VAL A 63 7.68 -12.87 -21.96
C VAL A 63 7.20 -12.10 -23.20
N LEU A 64 5.95 -12.33 -23.62
CA LEU A 64 5.36 -11.66 -24.79
C LEU A 64 4.28 -10.64 -24.41
N LEU A 65 3.71 -10.75 -23.21
CA LEU A 65 2.69 -9.89 -22.65
C LEU A 65 3.06 -9.50 -21.22
N GLU A 66 3.09 -8.20 -20.99
CA GLU A 66 3.14 -7.56 -19.67
C GLU A 66 2.15 -6.38 -19.73
N ARG A 67 1.22 -6.31 -18.79
CA ARG A 67 0.29 -5.18 -18.64
C ARG A 67 0.18 -4.82 -17.17
N SER A 68 -0.08 -3.55 -16.89
CA SER A 68 -0.26 -3.04 -15.53
C SER A 68 -1.52 -2.18 -15.40
N THR A 69 -2.14 -2.23 -14.23
CA THR A 69 -3.24 -1.38 -13.76
C THR A 69 -3.03 -1.07 -12.28
N GLN A 70 -3.89 -0.23 -11.69
CA GLN A 70 -3.96 -0.07 -10.23
C GLN A 70 -5.27 -0.66 -9.71
N SER A 71 -5.25 -1.17 -8.47
CA SER A 71 -6.48 -1.52 -7.75
C SER A 71 -7.28 -0.27 -7.41
N GLN A 72 -8.60 -0.40 -7.42
CA GLN A 72 -9.54 0.64 -7.00
C GLN A 72 -9.59 0.74 -5.47
N SER A 73 -10.37 1.69 -4.95
CA SER A 73 -10.50 1.90 -3.50
C SER A 73 -11.11 0.72 -2.73
N ASP A 74 -11.88 -0.13 -3.41
CA ASP A 74 -12.40 -1.40 -2.90
C ASP A 74 -11.47 -2.60 -3.16
N GLY A 75 -10.23 -2.35 -3.58
CA GLY A 75 -9.23 -3.36 -3.92
C GLY A 75 -9.42 -3.99 -5.30
N THR A 76 -10.50 -3.69 -6.03
CA THR A 76 -10.78 -4.39 -7.29
C THR A 76 -9.85 -3.97 -8.43
N TYR A 77 -9.48 -4.93 -9.27
CA TYR A 77 -8.67 -4.70 -10.49
C TYR A 77 -9.24 -5.48 -11.68
N SER A 78 -8.88 -5.08 -12.90
CA SER A 78 -9.23 -5.87 -14.09
C SER A 78 -8.29 -5.65 -15.28
N PHE A 79 -8.16 -6.70 -16.09
CA PHE A 79 -7.52 -6.69 -17.41
C PHE A 79 -8.48 -7.31 -18.43
N SER A 80 -8.79 -6.56 -19.49
CA SER A 80 -9.55 -7.08 -20.63
C SER A 80 -8.62 -7.70 -21.67
N ASP A 81 -9.19 -8.49 -22.57
CA ASP A 81 -8.53 -8.95 -23.79
C ASP A 81 -7.23 -9.73 -23.52
N ILE A 82 -7.27 -10.61 -22.51
CA ILE A 82 -6.18 -11.52 -22.17
C ILE A 82 -6.31 -12.80 -23.02
N PRO A 83 -5.34 -13.13 -23.88
CA PRO A 83 -5.37 -14.35 -24.68
C PRO A 83 -5.37 -15.63 -23.82
N ASP A 84 -5.70 -16.76 -24.43
CA ASP A 84 -5.52 -18.06 -23.79
C ASP A 84 -4.03 -18.33 -23.47
N GLY A 85 -3.74 -18.74 -22.24
CA GLY A 85 -2.38 -18.94 -21.74
C GLY A 85 -2.30 -19.03 -20.21
N GLU A 86 -1.11 -19.32 -19.71
CA GLU A 86 -0.78 -19.25 -18.29
C GLU A 86 -0.12 -17.89 -17.99
N TYR A 87 -0.55 -17.26 -16.90
CA TYR A 87 -0.12 -15.92 -16.50
C TYR A 87 0.17 -15.87 -15.00
N THR A 88 1.11 -15.02 -14.62
CA THR A 88 1.30 -14.60 -13.24
C THR A 88 0.74 -13.20 -13.05
N VAL A 89 -0.12 -13.03 -12.04
CA VAL A 89 -0.63 -11.74 -11.59
C VAL A 89 0.10 -11.38 -10.30
N MET A 90 0.80 -10.25 -10.31
CA MET A 90 1.53 -9.71 -9.16
C MET A 90 0.85 -8.42 -8.71
N ALA A 91 0.87 -8.15 -7.41
CA ALA A 91 0.43 -6.90 -6.83
C ALA A 91 1.51 -6.36 -5.88
N ASP A 92 1.83 -5.08 -6.03
CA ASP A 92 2.81 -4.37 -5.21
C ASP A 92 2.17 -3.09 -4.64
N LYS A 93 2.36 -2.85 -3.33
CA LYS A 93 1.94 -1.63 -2.65
C LYS A 93 2.87 -1.38 -1.45
N GLY A 94 3.61 -0.28 -1.47
CA GLY A 94 4.65 -0.01 -0.46
C GLY A 94 5.65 -1.17 -0.38
N HIS A 95 5.84 -1.70 0.82
CA HIS A 95 6.66 -2.90 1.06
C HIS A 95 5.94 -4.25 0.92
N PHE A 96 4.66 -4.24 0.52
CA PHE A 96 3.83 -5.43 0.41
C PHE A 96 3.80 -5.97 -1.01
N HIS A 97 3.84 -7.29 -1.12
CA HIS A 97 3.87 -8.01 -2.39
C HIS A 97 3.01 -9.26 -2.31
N GLY A 98 2.31 -9.57 -3.40
CA GLY A 98 1.58 -10.82 -3.58
C GLY A 98 1.61 -11.27 -5.02
N GLU A 99 1.61 -12.58 -5.26
CA GLU A 99 1.52 -13.14 -6.61
C GLU A 99 0.67 -14.40 -6.66
N ILE A 100 -0.05 -14.59 -7.77
CA ILE A 100 -0.81 -15.79 -8.09
C ILE A 100 -0.57 -16.20 -9.54
N THR A 101 -0.76 -17.48 -9.83
CA THR A 101 -0.77 -18.00 -11.21
C THR A 101 -2.20 -18.33 -11.63
N ILE A 102 -2.60 -17.88 -12.81
CA ILE A 102 -3.90 -18.14 -13.42
C ILE A 102 -3.75 -18.78 -14.80
N GLU A 103 -4.79 -19.49 -15.26
CA GLU A 103 -4.87 -20.01 -16.63
C GLU A 103 -6.11 -19.43 -17.32
N VAL A 104 -5.93 -18.87 -18.52
CA VAL A 104 -7.02 -18.44 -19.40
C VAL A 104 -7.23 -19.49 -20.48
N THR A 105 -8.44 -20.04 -20.58
CA THR A 105 -8.79 -21.07 -21.57
C THR A 105 -10.14 -20.78 -22.22
N ASN A 106 -10.16 -20.66 -23.55
CA ASN A 106 -11.30 -20.20 -24.33
C ASN A 106 -11.93 -18.91 -23.75
N GLY A 107 -11.10 -17.96 -23.31
CA GLY A 107 -11.51 -16.71 -22.69
C GLY A 107 -12.09 -16.82 -21.28
N ASN A 108 -12.02 -17.99 -20.63
CA ASN A 108 -12.42 -18.16 -19.23
C ASN A 108 -11.19 -18.26 -18.33
N VAL A 109 -11.20 -17.55 -17.21
CA VAL A 109 -10.15 -17.63 -16.18
C VAL A 109 -10.41 -18.84 -15.28
N GLN A 110 -9.38 -19.63 -15.06
CA GLN A 110 -9.36 -20.74 -14.11
C GLN A 110 -8.44 -20.38 -12.93
N GLY A 111 -8.90 -20.72 -11.73
CA GLY A 111 -8.18 -20.42 -10.48
C GLY A 111 -8.84 -19.31 -9.68
N ASP A 112 -8.20 -18.98 -8.56
CA ASP A 112 -8.48 -17.75 -7.84
C ASP A 112 -7.87 -16.57 -8.59
N THR A 113 -8.48 -15.40 -8.47
CA THR A 113 -8.00 -14.14 -9.05
C THR A 113 -7.76 -13.08 -7.99
N ASP A 114 -8.11 -13.36 -6.74
CA ASP A 114 -7.81 -12.46 -5.64
C ASP A 114 -6.33 -12.63 -5.22
N VAL A 115 -5.67 -11.51 -4.93
CA VAL A 115 -4.26 -11.48 -4.54
C VAL A 115 -4.15 -10.89 -3.15
N GLU A 116 -3.71 -11.72 -2.20
CA GLU A 116 -3.31 -11.26 -0.87
C GLU A 116 -1.89 -10.71 -0.97
N VAL A 117 -1.71 -9.42 -0.65
CA VAL A 117 -0.37 -8.84 -0.51
C VAL A 117 0.12 -9.02 0.92
N ASP A 118 1.37 -9.44 1.06
CA ASP A 118 1.97 -9.72 2.37
C ASP A 118 3.38 -9.12 2.44
N ILE A 119 3.92 -9.07 3.65
CA ILE A 119 5.28 -8.62 3.95
C ILE A 119 5.92 -9.64 4.88
N ASP A 120 7.22 -9.90 4.71
CA ASP A 120 7.95 -10.77 5.65
C ASP A 120 7.85 -10.18 7.07
N PRO A 121 7.27 -10.90 8.05
CA PRO A 121 7.04 -10.36 9.40
C PRO A 121 8.33 -10.04 10.16
N THR A 122 9.48 -10.53 9.69
CA THR A 122 10.81 -10.13 10.21
C THR A 122 11.27 -8.78 9.69
N LYS A 123 10.53 -8.18 8.75
CA LYS A 123 10.76 -6.85 8.18
C LYS A 123 9.84 -5.77 8.74
N VAL A 124 8.91 -6.14 9.61
CA VAL A 124 8.03 -5.20 10.31
C VAL A 124 8.42 -5.14 11.77
N ALA A 125 8.77 -3.97 12.27
CA ALA A 125 9.09 -3.74 13.67
C ALA A 125 7.98 -2.96 14.36
N VAL A 126 7.63 -3.35 15.58
CA VAL A 126 6.73 -2.58 16.46
C VAL A 126 7.46 -2.32 17.77
N VAL A 127 7.61 -1.03 18.12
CA VAL A 127 7.99 -0.57 19.46
C VAL A 127 6.69 -0.38 20.25
N PRO A 128 6.41 -1.18 21.29
CA PRO A 128 5.17 -1.09 22.04
C PRO A 128 5.05 0.20 22.85
N GLY A 129 3.82 0.68 22.97
CA GLY A 129 3.44 1.79 23.83
C GLY A 129 2.32 1.37 24.80
N ILE A 130 2.00 2.23 25.77
CA ILE A 130 0.93 1.96 26.74
C ILE A 130 -0.43 2.55 26.32
N PHE A 131 -0.45 3.43 25.32
CA PHE A 131 -1.64 4.12 24.81
C PHE A 131 -2.03 3.69 23.40
N ASP A 132 -1.18 2.92 22.73
CA ASP A 132 -1.37 2.46 21.36
C ASP A 132 -1.03 0.97 21.22
N ASP A 133 -1.82 0.27 20.41
CA ASP A 133 -1.61 -1.10 19.97
C ASP A 133 -1.81 -1.26 18.44
N ILE A 134 -0.95 -0.62 17.63
CA ILE A 134 -0.89 -0.90 16.18
C ILE A 134 -0.67 -2.39 15.87
N GLY A 135 -0.04 -3.14 16.79
CA GLY A 135 0.16 -4.57 16.67
C GLY A 135 -1.16 -5.34 16.61
N ALA A 136 -2.19 -4.89 17.31
CA ALA A 136 -3.54 -5.45 17.19
C ALA A 136 -4.12 -5.22 15.79
N ILE A 137 -3.98 -4.02 15.22
CA ILE A 137 -4.44 -3.71 13.86
C ILE A 137 -3.69 -4.58 12.84
N LEU A 138 -2.37 -4.67 12.93
CA LEU A 138 -1.57 -5.54 12.06
C LEU A 138 -2.01 -6.99 12.18
N THR A 139 -2.24 -7.48 13.41
CA THR A 139 -2.70 -8.86 13.65
C THR A 139 -4.08 -9.11 13.05
N ASP A 140 -5.01 -8.16 13.18
CA ASP A 140 -6.36 -8.25 12.61
C ASP A 140 -6.31 -8.29 11.07
N MET A 141 -5.36 -7.57 10.47
CA MET A 141 -5.07 -7.61 9.03
C MET A 141 -4.28 -8.86 8.59
N GLY A 142 -3.92 -9.76 9.52
CA GLY A 142 -3.12 -10.95 9.23
C GLY A 142 -1.61 -10.68 9.05
N ILE A 143 -1.15 -9.46 9.30
CA ILE A 143 0.25 -9.05 9.15
C ILE A 143 1.04 -9.37 10.42
N GLY A 144 2.08 -10.18 10.28
CA GLY A 144 3.00 -10.48 11.38
C GLY A 144 4.05 -9.38 11.58
N PHE A 145 4.58 -9.27 12.80
CA PHE A 145 5.61 -8.29 13.12
C PHE A 145 6.57 -8.80 14.21
N THR A 146 7.70 -8.12 14.33
CA THR A 146 8.71 -8.31 15.36
C THR A 146 8.63 -7.18 16.39
N THR A 147 8.49 -7.53 17.66
CA THR A 147 8.59 -6.54 18.74
C THR A 147 10.06 -6.19 19.00
N ILE A 148 10.36 -4.90 18.96
CA ILE A 148 11.63 -4.31 19.41
C ILE A 148 11.34 -3.26 20.50
N TYR A 149 12.37 -2.68 21.10
CA TYR A 149 12.23 -1.63 22.12
C TYR A 149 12.98 -0.37 21.72
N ASP A 150 12.65 0.77 22.33
CA ASP A 150 13.31 2.06 22.08
C ASP A 150 14.84 1.97 22.20
N SER A 151 15.33 1.13 23.11
CA SER A 151 16.76 0.87 23.31
C SER A 151 17.45 0.20 22.13
N ASP A 152 16.72 -0.53 21.29
CA ASP A 152 17.24 -1.23 20.13
C ASP A 152 17.46 -0.27 18.94
N LEU A 153 16.81 0.91 18.95
CA LEU A 153 16.94 1.92 17.89
C LEU A 153 18.35 2.53 17.80
N VAL A 154 19.16 2.35 18.85
CA VAL A 154 20.58 2.77 18.85
C VAL A 154 21.46 1.83 17.99
N ASP A 155 21.01 0.61 17.72
CA ASP A 155 21.76 -0.39 16.98
C ASP A 155 21.35 -0.40 15.50
N TRP A 156 22.23 0.12 14.64
CA TRP A 156 22.00 0.17 13.20
C TRP A 156 21.78 -1.22 12.58
N ASP A 157 22.45 -2.27 13.07
CA ASP A 157 22.27 -3.62 12.52
C ASP A 157 20.85 -4.15 12.79
N ILE A 158 20.20 -3.68 13.86
CA ILE A 158 18.79 -3.96 14.14
C ILE A 158 17.89 -3.09 13.25
N VAL A 159 18.06 -1.76 13.29
CA VAL A 159 17.20 -0.81 12.55
C VAL A 159 17.19 -1.12 11.04
N SER A 160 18.37 -1.33 10.44
CA SER A 160 18.50 -1.60 9.01
C SER A 160 18.01 -2.98 8.56
N SER A 161 17.61 -3.85 9.50
CA SER A 161 17.07 -5.16 9.16
C SER A 161 15.60 -5.14 8.75
N PHE A 162 14.90 -4.04 9.06
CA PHE A 162 13.47 -3.84 8.80
C PHE A 162 13.19 -3.08 7.50
N TYR A 163 11.93 -3.06 7.10
CA TYR A 163 11.36 -2.18 6.07
C TYR A 163 10.41 -1.15 6.69
N VAL A 164 9.67 -1.54 7.73
CA VAL A 164 8.75 -0.65 8.44
C VAL A 164 9.01 -0.70 9.94
N ILE A 165 9.00 0.46 10.60
CA ILE A 165 9.07 0.60 12.06
C ILE A 165 7.87 1.41 12.54
N PHE A 166 7.06 0.80 13.41
CA PHE A 166 5.95 1.46 14.09
C PHE A 166 6.35 1.83 15.53
N LEU A 167 6.15 3.09 15.89
CA LEU A 167 6.42 3.67 17.21
C LEU A 167 5.08 4.03 17.88
N ASN A 168 4.64 3.23 18.84
CA ASN A 168 3.35 3.40 19.51
C ASN A 168 3.42 4.36 20.71
N CYS A 169 2.35 5.14 20.89
CA CYS A 169 2.18 6.06 22.02
C CYS A 169 2.42 5.45 23.39
N GLY A 170 3.34 6.11 24.09
CA GLY A 170 3.69 5.81 25.47
C GLY A 170 4.85 4.83 25.58
N SER A 171 5.73 4.79 24.57
CA SER A 171 7.03 4.12 24.67
C SER A 171 8.03 4.95 25.49
N ASP A 172 9.28 4.48 25.63
CA ASP A 172 10.33 5.26 26.32
C ASP A 172 10.96 6.30 25.38
N THR A 173 10.28 7.42 25.20
CA THR A 173 10.70 8.51 24.30
C THR A 173 12.00 9.22 24.72
N SER A 174 12.61 8.86 25.87
CA SER A 174 13.93 9.39 26.25
C SER A 174 15.04 9.00 25.26
N TYR A 175 14.82 7.97 24.45
CA TYR A 175 15.73 7.57 23.38
C TYR A 175 15.67 8.49 22.15
N ALA A 176 14.61 9.27 21.96
CA ALA A 176 14.52 10.22 20.85
C ALA A 176 15.61 11.31 20.91
N GLU A 177 16.09 11.66 22.11
CA GLU A 177 17.18 12.61 22.32
C GLU A 177 18.57 12.07 21.89
N ASN A 178 18.69 10.75 21.69
CA ASN A 178 19.97 10.12 21.37
C ASN A 178 20.36 10.38 19.91
N GLU A 179 21.51 11.04 19.70
CA GLU A 179 22.04 11.37 18.36
C GLU A 179 22.20 10.12 17.47
N ASP A 180 22.59 8.97 18.03
CA ASP A 180 22.73 7.72 17.27
C ASP A 180 21.35 7.20 16.80
N VAL A 181 20.31 7.36 17.63
CA VAL A 181 18.93 7.00 17.26
C VAL A 181 18.44 7.91 16.13
N GLN A 182 18.63 9.22 16.27
CA GLN A 182 18.26 10.19 15.24
C GLN A 182 18.97 9.92 13.90
N GLU A 183 20.27 9.61 13.94
CA GLU A 183 21.03 9.26 12.73
C GLU A 183 20.54 7.95 12.11
N ASN A 184 20.26 6.93 12.93
CA ASN A 184 19.75 5.64 12.45
C ASN A 184 18.37 5.78 11.80
N LEU A 185 17.41 6.46 12.46
CA LEU A 185 16.07 6.65 11.89
C LEU A 185 16.13 7.45 10.59
N ARG A 186 16.95 8.50 10.54
CA ARG A 186 17.15 9.28 9.31
C ARG A 186 17.74 8.44 8.17
N ASN A 187 18.78 7.66 8.45
CA ASN A 187 19.42 6.80 7.45
C ASN A 187 18.50 5.65 7.00
N PHE A 188 17.66 5.15 7.90
CA PHE A 188 16.66 4.14 7.62
C PHE A 188 15.62 4.66 6.62
N VAL A 189 15.03 5.83 6.88
CA VAL A 189 14.05 6.44 5.96
C VAL A 189 14.70 6.79 4.63
N LYS A 190 15.89 7.40 4.63
CA LYS A 190 16.63 7.67 3.39
C LYS A 190 16.94 6.42 2.57
N GLY A 191 17.13 5.30 3.24
CA GLY A 191 17.38 3.99 2.63
C GLY A 191 16.13 3.31 2.07
N GLY A 192 14.97 3.97 2.10
CA GLY A 192 13.70 3.44 1.63
C GLY A 192 12.88 2.72 2.71
N GLY A 193 13.24 2.84 3.99
CA GLY A 193 12.40 2.37 5.09
C GLY A 193 11.29 3.35 5.43
N SER A 194 10.24 2.88 6.09
CA SER A 194 9.11 3.71 6.50
C SER A 194 8.86 3.68 8.00
N ILE A 195 8.47 4.83 8.55
CA ILE A 195 8.18 4.99 9.98
C ILE A 195 6.74 5.45 10.17
N TYR A 196 6.04 4.81 11.09
CA TYR A 196 4.83 5.36 11.70
C TYR A 196 5.12 5.76 13.14
N ALA A 197 4.65 6.93 13.55
CA ALA A 197 4.68 7.39 14.93
C ALA A 197 3.35 8.04 15.30
N SER A 198 2.91 7.93 16.55
CA SER A 198 1.66 8.54 16.99
C SER A 198 1.83 9.38 18.24
N ASP A 199 1.04 10.45 18.34
CA ASP A 199 0.92 11.30 19.52
C ASP A 199 2.27 11.60 20.20
N TRP A 200 2.54 11.06 21.40
CA TRP A 200 3.74 11.39 22.19
C TRP A 200 5.07 10.95 21.55
N GLU A 201 5.08 10.07 20.56
CA GLU A 201 6.29 9.79 19.76
C GLU A 201 6.64 10.93 18.79
N TYR A 202 5.93 12.06 18.84
CA TYR A 202 6.34 13.30 18.17
C TYR A 202 7.81 13.65 18.47
N LEU A 203 8.35 13.31 19.65
CA LEU A 203 9.75 13.55 19.97
C LEU A 203 10.71 12.89 18.97
N TYR A 204 10.39 11.67 18.48
CA TYR A 204 11.20 11.04 17.43
C TYR A 204 11.17 11.83 16.12
N ILE A 205 10.04 12.46 15.82
CA ILE A 205 9.88 13.29 14.62
C ILE A 205 10.55 14.66 14.81
N GLU A 206 10.32 15.32 15.92
CA GLU A 206 10.85 16.64 16.29
C GLU A 206 12.39 16.63 16.33
N TYR A 207 12.99 15.63 16.97
CA TYR A 207 14.45 15.51 17.03
C TYR A 207 15.06 15.10 15.68
N THR A 208 14.38 14.27 14.90
CA THR A 208 14.94 13.74 13.65
C THR A 208 14.65 14.66 12.47
N TRP A 209 13.41 15.11 12.27
CA TRP A 209 13.01 15.97 11.15
C TRP A 209 12.34 17.26 11.66
N PRO A 210 13.08 18.17 12.32
CA PRO A 210 12.51 19.38 12.94
C PRO A 210 11.83 20.32 11.93
N ASP A 211 12.22 20.28 10.66
CA ASP A 211 11.63 21.12 9.62
C ASP A 211 10.38 20.50 8.96
N ALA A 212 10.02 19.25 9.27
CA ALA A 212 8.94 18.53 8.59
C ALA A 212 7.56 18.82 9.20
N ILE A 213 7.47 18.93 10.52
CA ILE A 213 6.22 19.20 11.25
C ILE A 213 6.51 20.29 12.28
N ASP A 214 5.67 21.33 12.29
CA ASP A 214 5.74 22.41 13.28
C ASP A 214 4.72 22.09 14.38
N PHE A 215 5.19 21.50 15.49
CA PHE A 215 4.34 21.20 16.65
C PHE A 215 4.08 22.45 17.48
N TYR A 216 2.92 22.51 18.14
CA TYR A 216 2.51 23.71 18.86
C TYR A 216 3.53 24.19 19.89
N GLY A 217 3.91 25.46 19.80
CA GLY A 217 4.81 26.13 20.72
C GLY A 217 6.13 26.50 20.06
N ASN A 218 7.23 26.47 20.81
CA ASN A 218 8.57 26.50 20.21
C ASN A 218 9.09 25.06 20.09
N ASP A 219 10.12 24.84 19.28
CA ASP A 219 10.79 23.53 19.18
C ASP A 219 11.11 22.97 20.57
N LEU A 220 10.77 21.70 20.78
CA LEU A 220 10.93 20.99 22.05
C LEU A 220 10.26 21.67 23.26
N SER A 221 9.21 22.45 23.04
CA SER A 221 8.35 22.97 24.12
C SER A 221 7.30 21.94 24.55
N ASP A 222 6.24 22.35 25.26
CA ASP A 222 5.18 21.45 25.73
C ASP A 222 3.97 21.52 24.76
N PRO A 223 3.97 20.80 23.60
CA PRO A 223 2.84 20.78 22.64
C PRO A 223 1.62 19.96 23.12
N TYR A 224 1.66 19.48 24.36
CA TYR A 224 0.65 18.64 25.03
C TYR A 224 -0.59 19.44 25.45
N ILE A 225 -1.22 20.16 24.51
CA ILE A 225 -2.31 21.11 24.80
C ILE A 225 -3.68 20.62 24.32
N GLY A 226 -3.75 19.50 23.61
CA GLY A 226 -5.00 18.98 23.07
C GLY A 226 -6.02 18.61 24.16
N SER A 227 -7.30 18.92 23.96
CA SER A 227 -8.37 18.52 24.91
C SER A 227 -9.06 17.21 24.50
N GLU A 228 -9.61 16.48 25.48
CA GLU A 228 -10.55 15.36 25.23
C GLU A 228 -11.75 15.87 24.42
N GLN A 229 -12.03 15.25 23.28
CA GLN A 229 -13.09 15.71 22.35
C GLN A 229 -13.42 14.69 21.27
N HIS A 230 -14.53 14.93 20.57
CA HIS A 230 -14.81 14.35 19.25
C HIS A 230 -14.53 15.42 18.20
N VAL A 231 -13.79 15.06 17.16
CA VAL A 231 -13.52 15.91 16.00
C VAL A 231 -14.17 15.29 14.77
N ASP A 232 -15.06 16.05 14.11
CA ASP A 232 -15.49 15.78 12.75
C ASP A 232 -14.39 16.32 11.82
N ALA A 233 -13.45 15.46 11.43
CA ALA A 233 -12.26 15.85 10.68
C ALA A 233 -12.43 15.68 9.17
N ASP A 234 -11.99 16.68 8.41
CA ASP A 234 -12.01 16.65 6.94
C ASP A 234 -10.88 15.78 6.39
N ILE A 235 -11.22 14.89 5.46
CA ILE A 235 -10.24 14.15 4.66
C ILE A 235 -9.84 15.01 3.47
N LEU A 236 -8.57 15.40 3.42
CA LEU A 236 -7.99 16.17 2.32
C LEU A 236 -7.42 15.27 1.22
N ASP A 237 -7.02 14.05 1.59
CA ASP A 237 -6.50 13.04 0.67
C ASP A 237 -7.64 12.37 -0.11
N SER A 238 -7.62 12.51 -1.44
CA SER A 238 -8.68 11.96 -2.29
C SER A 238 -8.72 10.44 -2.32
N GLU A 239 -7.57 9.77 -2.25
CA GLU A 239 -7.51 8.30 -2.30
C GLU A 239 -8.02 7.71 -0.98
N LEU A 240 -7.63 8.31 0.14
CA LEU A 240 -8.20 7.98 1.45
C LEU A 240 -9.71 8.28 1.49
N SER A 241 -10.16 9.40 0.93
CA SER A 241 -11.59 9.73 0.88
C SER A 241 -12.41 8.71 0.07
N ASP A 242 -11.86 8.25 -1.06
CA ASP A 242 -12.47 7.22 -1.89
C ASP A 242 -12.47 5.84 -1.20
N TYR A 243 -11.42 5.52 -0.44
CA TYR A 243 -11.34 4.32 0.40
C TYR A 243 -12.36 4.34 1.53
N MET A 244 -12.46 5.46 2.25
CA MET A 244 -13.40 5.63 3.35
C MET A 244 -14.86 5.78 2.88
N GLY A 245 -15.08 6.09 1.60
CA GLY A 245 -16.40 6.36 1.03
C GLY A 245 -17.07 7.64 1.54
N LYS A 246 -16.27 8.55 2.13
CA LYS A 246 -16.71 9.81 2.76
C LYS A 246 -15.55 10.79 2.83
N SER A 247 -15.88 12.07 3.01
CA SER A 247 -14.90 13.16 3.10
C SER A 247 -14.73 13.71 4.52
N VAL A 248 -15.47 13.17 5.49
CA VAL A 248 -15.42 13.56 6.91
C VAL A 248 -15.39 12.30 7.75
N VAL A 249 -14.52 12.25 8.74
CA VAL A 249 -14.33 11.13 9.67
C VAL A 249 -14.48 11.60 11.11
N GLU A 250 -14.95 10.71 11.98
CA GLU A 250 -14.96 10.99 13.42
C GLU A 250 -13.66 10.50 14.06
N ILE A 251 -12.90 11.42 14.66
CA ILE A 251 -11.75 11.09 15.52
C ILE A 251 -12.14 11.38 16.97
N TYR A 252 -12.04 10.37 17.84
CA TYR A 252 -12.32 10.52 19.27
C TYR A 252 -11.02 10.56 20.07
N TYR A 253 -10.72 11.73 20.62
CA TYR A 253 -9.66 11.93 21.61
C TYR A 253 -10.26 11.71 23.00
N ASN A 254 -10.04 10.51 23.54
CA ASN A 254 -10.58 10.10 24.84
C ASN A 254 -9.82 10.64 26.06
N LEU A 255 -8.67 11.25 25.83
CA LEU A 255 -7.83 11.86 26.84
C LEU A 255 -7.31 13.21 26.32
N GLY A 256 -7.16 14.19 27.21
CA GLY A 256 -6.46 15.44 26.89
C GLY A 256 -4.94 15.27 26.93
N SER A 257 -4.23 16.36 26.70
CA SER A 257 -2.77 16.42 26.59
C SER A 257 -2.17 15.62 25.42
N TRP A 258 -2.95 15.43 24.34
CA TRP A 258 -2.43 14.96 23.06
C TRP A 258 -1.69 16.10 22.33
N ILE A 259 -0.81 15.73 21.39
CA ILE A 259 0.11 16.62 20.68
C ILE A 259 -0.59 17.38 19.56
N VAL A 260 -0.57 18.71 19.62
CA VAL A 260 -1.11 19.56 18.55
C VAL A 260 -0.04 19.89 17.52
N ILE A 261 -0.35 19.67 16.23
CA ILE A 261 0.42 20.20 15.10
C ILE A 261 -0.07 21.62 14.80
N ASP A 262 0.82 22.62 14.80
CA ASP A 262 0.46 23.99 14.43
C ASP A 262 0.43 24.18 12.92
N ALA A 263 1.45 23.65 12.23
CA ALA A 263 1.61 23.69 10.79
C ALA A 263 2.48 22.53 10.27
N VAL A 264 2.57 22.39 8.95
CA VAL A 264 3.44 21.41 8.29
C VAL A 264 4.52 22.12 7.48
N GLY A 265 5.71 21.51 7.45
CA GLY A 265 6.86 21.99 6.69
C GLY A 265 6.76 21.77 5.18
N GLU A 266 7.76 22.26 4.44
CA GLU A 266 7.84 22.02 2.99
C GLU A 266 8.05 20.52 2.70
N GLY A 267 7.20 19.93 1.87
CA GLY A 267 7.27 18.51 1.51
C GLY A 267 6.40 17.60 2.37
N THR A 268 5.79 18.13 3.43
CA THR A 268 4.85 17.40 4.29
C THR A 268 3.41 17.57 3.79
N THR A 269 2.68 16.47 3.73
CA THR A 269 1.28 16.41 3.30
C THR A 269 0.38 16.28 4.52
N THR A 270 -0.66 17.11 4.60
CA THR A 270 -1.77 16.92 5.54
C THR A 270 -2.85 16.10 4.86
N HIS A 271 -3.16 14.92 5.41
CA HIS A 271 -4.22 14.05 4.87
C HIS A 271 -5.55 14.25 5.58
N ILE A 272 -5.50 14.55 6.88
CA ILE A 272 -6.67 14.80 7.71
C ILE A 272 -6.42 16.06 8.53
N GLN A 273 -7.41 16.95 8.58
CA GLN A 273 -7.41 18.13 9.43
C GLN A 273 -8.76 18.29 10.14
N GLY A 274 -8.80 19.06 11.23
CA GLY A 274 -10.06 19.40 11.87
C GLY A 274 -9.97 20.62 12.78
N ASP A 275 -11.14 21.12 13.17
CA ASP A 275 -11.27 22.12 14.21
C ASP A 275 -11.15 21.43 15.57
N ILE A 276 -10.25 21.91 16.41
CA ILE A 276 -9.89 21.28 17.69
C ILE A 276 -10.08 22.22 18.87
N GLU A 277 -10.42 21.66 20.01
CA GLU A 277 -10.37 22.32 21.32
C GLU A 277 -9.03 22.03 22.02
N THR A 278 -8.44 23.04 22.63
CA THR A 278 -7.17 22.92 23.36
C THR A 278 -7.25 23.66 24.70
N ASP A 279 -6.27 23.42 25.57
CA ASP A 279 -6.10 24.15 26.83
C ASP A 279 -5.88 25.67 26.62
N GLU A 280 -5.42 26.07 25.43
CA GLU A 280 -5.20 27.47 25.03
C GLU A 280 -6.40 28.07 24.25
N GLY A 281 -7.45 27.28 24.02
CA GLY A 281 -8.67 27.65 23.30
C GLY A 281 -8.86 26.90 21.98
N PRO A 282 -9.96 27.17 21.26
CA PRO A 282 -10.25 26.51 19.98
C PRO A 282 -9.24 26.94 18.90
N MET A 283 -8.87 25.99 18.04
CA MET A 283 -8.01 26.19 16.87
C MET A 283 -8.68 25.56 15.64
N GLU A 284 -8.67 26.27 14.52
CA GLU A 284 -9.31 25.83 13.27
C GLU A 284 -8.29 25.17 12.34
N ASP A 285 -8.76 24.23 11.50
CA ASP A 285 -8.01 23.59 10.41
C ASP A 285 -6.65 22.99 10.82
N LYS A 286 -6.57 22.35 12.00
CA LYS A 286 -5.31 21.78 12.51
C LYS A 286 -5.02 20.39 11.90
N PRO A 287 -3.78 20.11 11.46
CA PRO A 287 -3.42 18.78 10.96
C PRO A 287 -3.55 17.70 12.04
N LEU A 288 -4.18 16.58 11.70
CA LEU A 288 -4.38 15.45 12.61
C LEU A 288 -3.67 14.17 12.14
N LEU A 289 -3.47 14.04 10.81
CA LEU A 289 -2.66 13.00 10.16
C LEU A 289 -1.82 13.65 9.06
N VAL A 290 -0.52 13.47 9.14
CA VAL A 290 0.44 14.00 8.17
C VAL A 290 1.41 12.91 7.72
N SER A 291 1.99 13.08 6.53
CA SER A 291 3.12 12.29 6.09
C SER A 291 4.15 13.13 5.34
N PHE A 292 5.38 12.67 5.28
CA PHE A 292 6.43 13.26 4.46
C PHE A 292 7.41 12.18 3.98
N ALA A 293 8.13 12.48 2.91
CA ALA A 293 9.21 11.64 2.41
C ALA A 293 10.59 12.22 2.78
N ASP A 294 11.56 11.37 3.06
CA ASP A 294 12.97 11.73 3.14
C ASP A 294 13.77 10.79 2.22
N GLU A 295 14.11 11.29 1.03
CA GLU A 295 14.65 10.51 -0.09
C GLU A 295 13.72 9.38 -0.54
N ASP A 296 14.10 8.11 -0.34
CA ASP A 296 13.41 6.96 -0.91
C ASP A 296 12.35 6.36 0.03
N GLY A 297 12.27 6.81 1.29
CA GLY A 297 11.33 6.32 2.30
C GLY A 297 10.38 7.38 2.82
N SER A 298 9.53 6.99 3.77
CA SER A 298 8.44 7.84 4.26
C SER A 298 8.27 7.84 5.78
N VAL A 299 7.59 8.86 6.28
CA VAL A 299 7.18 8.97 7.68
C VAL A 299 5.71 9.37 7.71
N VAL A 300 4.90 8.63 8.48
CA VAL A 300 3.50 8.95 8.78
C VAL A 300 3.39 9.27 10.26
N TYR A 301 2.67 10.33 10.58
CA TYR A 301 2.39 10.75 11.95
C TYR A 301 0.90 11.02 12.17
N THR A 302 0.33 10.45 13.23
CA THR A 302 -1.03 10.74 13.70
C THR A 302 -1.00 11.41 15.08
N THR A 303 -1.93 12.32 15.32
CA THR A 303 -2.13 12.92 16.66
C THR A 303 -3.03 12.08 17.57
N PHE A 304 -3.72 11.08 17.01
CA PHE A 304 -4.70 10.25 17.70
C PHE A 304 -4.21 8.84 17.94
N HIS A 305 -4.71 8.23 19.02
CA HIS A 305 -4.35 6.90 19.45
C HIS A 305 -5.02 5.79 18.64
N ASN A 306 -4.40 4.61 18.71
CA ASN A 306 -4.87 3.37 18.10
C ASN A 306 -5.24 2.26 19.10
N GLU A 307 -5.47 2.60 20.38
CA GLU A 307 -5.98 1.64 21.37
C GLU A 307 -7.52 1.61 21.52
N THR A 308 -8.00 0.73 22.42
CA THR A 308 -9.37 0.29 22.82
C THR A 308 -10.58 1.25 22.70
N GLN A 309 -10.41 2.51 22.34
CA GLN A 309 -11.48 3.49 22.10
C GLN A 309 -11.44 4.11 20.70
N LEU A 310 -10.69 3.49 19.77
CA LEU A 310 -10.73 3.79 18.35
C LEU A 310 -12.18 3.85 17.83
N THR A 311 -12.49 4.92 17.12
CA THR A 311 -13.64 4.93 16.22
C THR A 311 -13.34 3.97 15.06
N GLU A 312 -14.40 3.41 14.47
CA GLU A 312 -14.27 2.60 13.23
C GLU A 312 -13.55 3.38 12.12
N ASP A 313 -13.69 4.70 12.13
CA ASP A 313 -13.03 5.59 11.18
C ASP A 313 -11.52 5.64 11.38
N ALA A 314 -11.08 5.89 12.61
CA ALA A 314 -9.66 5.92 12.94
C ALA A 314 -8.99 4.57 12.68
N GLU A 315 -9.68 3.45 12.98
CA GLU A 315 -9.17 2.11 12.68
C GLU A 315 -8.97 1.90 11.18
N ASN A 316 -9.97 2.24 10.36
CA ASN A 316 -9.88 2.08 8.90
C ASN A 316 -8.86 3.02 8.25
N ILE A 317 -8.67 4.24 8.79
CA ILE A 317 -7.58 5.14 8.37
C ILE A 317 -6.22 4.48 8.62
N LEU A 318 -6.03 3.87 9.79
CA LEU A 318 -4.75 3.21 10.10
C LEU A 318 -4.53 1.98 9.22
N LYS A 319 -5.56 1.17 8.95
CA LYS A 319 -5.48 0.05 7.99
C LYS A 319 -5.07 0.51 6.59
N TYR A 320 -5.57 1.66 6.14
CA TYR A 320 -5.15 2.28 4.88
C TYR A 320 -3.66 2.63 4.90
N PHE A 321 -3.22 3.37 5.92
CA PHE A 321 -1.83 3.85 5.98
C PHE A 321 -0.79 2.76 6.22
N VAL A 322 -1.15 1.60 6.77
CA VAL A 322 -0.24 0.44 6.86
C VAL A 322 0.34 0.09 5.48
N PHE A 323 -0.42 0.26 4.40
CA PHE A 323 0.01 0.00 3.02
C PHE A 323 0.65 1.19 2.31
N GLU A 324 0.60 2.39 2.90
CA GLU A 324 1.33 3.56 2.40
C GLU A 324 2.79 3.59 2.90
N LEU A 325 3.13 2.68 3.82
CA LEU A 325 4.46 2.52 4.42
C LEU A 325 5.33 1.55 3.61
#